data_AF-I5C4D8-F1
#
_entry.id   AF-I5C4D8-F1
#
_cell.length_a   1.000
_cell.length_b   1.000
_cell.length_c   1.000
_cell.angle_alpha   90.00
_cell.angle_beta   90.00
_cell.angle_gamma   90.00
#
_symmetry.space_group_name_H-M   'P 1'
#
loop_
_entity.id
_entity.type
_entity.pdbx_description
1 polymer ?
#
loop_
_entity_poly.entity_id
_entity_poly.type
_entity_poly.pdbx_seq_one_letter_code
_entity_poly.pdbx_strand_id
1 'polypeptide(L)'
;MYLRVFMAFGVLLMSVWACQPQASSEEKKIAENEALRDEVIAVHDEVMPYMDELKALKRKVLADAESGEGPLSAEEAEDLATELDAAFDGMFAWMRQFKVKNDEMSPEEVEEYLNDQMAKVRVVHEQITRALQKGREATGSDKANS
;
A
#
# COMPACT_ATOMS: atom_id res chain seq x y z
N MET A 1 -22.58 65.01 -48.57
CA MET A 1 -21.40 65.28 -49.43
C MET A 1 -20.23 65.40 -48.47
N TYR A 2 -19.35 64.43 -48.17
CA TYR A 2 -18.84 63.19 -48.79
C TYR A 2 -18.70 62.15 -47.64
N LEU A 3 -19.10 60.87 -47.68
CA LEU A 3 -18.68 59.69 -48.44
C LEU A 3 -17.17 59.34 -48.40
N ARG A 4 -16.86 58.19 -47.75
CA ARG A 4 -15.68 57.29 -47.80
C ARG A 4 -14.40 57.84 -47.12
N VAL A 5 -13.73 57.08 -46.24
CA VAL A 5 -12.95 55.86 -46.56
C VAL A 5 -13.02 54.78 -45.45
N PHE A 6 -13.07 53.54 -45.93
CA PHE A 6 -13.05 52.24 -45.26
C PHE A 6 -11.64 51.88 -44.74
N MET A 7 -11.53 50.83 -43.91
CA MET A 7 -10.29 50.17 -43.40
C MET A 7 -9.55 50.94 -42.30
N ALA A 8 -9.11 50.35 -41.18
CA ALA A 8 -8.84 48.96 -40.84
C ALA A 8 -8.69 48.80 -39.30
N PHE A 9 -8.59 47.54 -38.87
CA PHE A 9 -8.24 47.07 -37.51
C PHE A 9 -9.32 47.32 -36.44
N GLY A 10 -10.18 46.37 -36.08
CA GLY A 10 -9.91 44.93 -36.00
C GLY A 10 -8.94 44.65 -34.86
N VAL A 11 -9.48 44.11 -33.76
CA VAL A 11 -8.76 43.49 -32.64
C VAL A 11 -8.07 44.46 -31.68
N LEU A 12 -8.79 44.86 -30.63
CA LEU A 12 -8.15 45.21 -29.35
C LEU A 12 -9.08 44.84 -28.17
N LEU A 13 -9.51 43.59 -28.15
CA LEU A 13 -10.37 43.04 -27.10
C LEU A 13 -10.05 41.55 -26.90
N MET A 14 -8.81 41.24 -26.53
CA MET A 14 -8.38 39.91 -26.09
C MET A 14 -6.93 39.97 -25.56
N SER A 15 -6.76 40.29 -24.27
CA SER A 15 -5.45 40.12 -23.62
C SER A 15 -5.55 39.96 -22.11
N VAL A 16 -6.56 39.22 -21.63
CA VAL A 16 -6.62 38.84 -20.21
C VAL A 16 -7.15 37.41 -20.00
N TRP A 17 -6.71 36.44 -20.80
CA TRP A 17 -6.99 35.02 -20.56
C TRP A 17 -5.73 34.18 -20.84
N ALA A 18 -4.64 34.48 -20.13
CA ALA A 18 -3.44 33.65 -20.16
C ALA A 18 -2.75 33.64 -18.78
N CYS A 19 -3.49 33.23 -17.76
CA CYS A 19 -2.92 32.62 -16.57
C CYS A 19 -3.56 31.25 -16.42
N GLN A 20 -3.12 30.30 -17.24
CA GLN A 20 -3.31 28.89 -16.92
C GLN A 20 -2.16 28.52 -15.98
N PRO A 21 -2.40 28.06 -14.75
CA PRO A 21 -1.34 27.56 -13.89
C PRO A 21 -0.84 26.26 -14.53
N GLN A 22 0.22 26.36 -15.31
CA GLN A 22 0.92 25.20 -15.82
C GLN A 22 1.86 24.77 -14.71
N ALA A 23 1.41 23.78 -13.92
CA ALA A 23 2.26 23.14 -12.93
C ALA A 23 3.58 22.74 -13.60
N SER A 24 4.68 23.10 -12.98
CA SER A 24 6.02 22.73 -13.41
C SER A 24 6.16 21.20 -13.43
N SER A 25 7.11 20.69 -14.23
CA SER A 25 7.40 19.25 -14.29
C SER A 25 7.72 18.67 -12.90
N GLU A 26 8.33 19.47 -12.04
CA GLU A 26 8.70 19.08 -10.68
C GLU A 26 7.47 18.98 -9.76
N GLU A 27 6.57 19.96 -9.80
CA GLU A 27 5.29 19.91 -9.06
C GLU A 27 4.44 18.70 -9.47
N LYS A 28 4.43 18.36 -10.77
CA LYS A 28 3.75 17.15 -11.25
C LYS A 28 4.36 15.88 -10.65
N LYS A 29 5.69 15.80 -10.59
CA LYS A 29 6.39 14.63 -10.05
C LYS A 29 6.16 14.45 -8.55
N ILE A 30 6.12 15.56 -7.81
CA ILE A 30 5.77 15.55 -6.38
C ILE A 30 4.37 14.98 -6.18
N ALA A 31 3.39 15.43 -6.97
CA ALA A 31 2.02 14.91 -6.89
C ALA A 31 1.92 13.42 -7.28
N GLU A 32 2.68 12.96 -8.27
CA GLU A 32 2.77 11.53 -8.63
C GLU A 32 3.36 10.69 -7.48
N ASN A 33 4.38 11.21 -6.78
CA ASN A 33 4.97 10.55 -5.62
C ASN A 33 4.03 10.51 -4.41
N GLU A 34 3.22 11.56 -4.20
CA GLU A 34 2.17 11.54 -3.18
C GLU A 34 1.15 10.43 -3.46
N ALA A 35 0.68 10.32 -4.70
CA ALA A 35 -0.23 9.25 -5.09
C ALA A 35 0.39 7.85 -4.91
N LEU A 36 1.66 7.66 -5.33
CA LEU A 36 2.34 6.38 -5.14
C LEU A 36 2.52 6.03 -3.65
N ARG A 37 2.76 7.03 -2.79
CA ARG A 37 2.84 6.83 -1.34
C ARG A 37 1.51 6.37 -0.77
N ASP A 38 0.41 6.98 -1.20
CA ASP A 38 -0.93 6.58 -0.77
C ASP A 38 -1.22 5.13 -1.19
N GLU A 39 -0.80 4.72 -2.39
CA GLU A 39 -0.91 3.33 -2.83
C GLU A 39 -0.08 2.36 -1.96
N VAL A 40 1.15 2.73 -1.58
CA VAL A 40 1.98 1.91 -0.67
C VAL A 40 1.28 1.73 0.68
N ILE A 41 0.71 2.81 1.23
CA ILE A 41 0.00 2.78 2.51
C ILE A 41 -1.31 2.00 2.40
N ALA A 42 -2.01 2.08 1.27
CA ALA A 42 -3.22 1.30 1.04
C ALA A 42 -2.97 -0.20 1.14
N VAL A 43 -1.88 -0.71 0.54
CA VAL A 43 -1.49 -2.14 0.66
C VAL A 43 -1.15 -2.52 2.11
N HIS A 44 -0.52 -1.61 2.87
CA HIS A 44 -0.32 -1.80 4.30
C HIS A 44 -1.66 -1.92 5.04
N ASP A 45 -2.58 -0.98 4.80
CA ASP A 45 -3.87 -0.89 5.51
C ASP A 45 -4.78 -2.09 5.22
N GLU A 46 -4.70 -2.69 4.03
CA GLU A 46 -5.47 -3.88 3.65
C GLU A 46 -5.27 -5.07 4.60
N VAL A 47 -4.07 -5.23 5.18
CA VAL A 47 -3.75 -6.38 6.04
C VAL A 47 -3.74 -6.07 7.53
N MET A 48 -3.78 -4.79 7.91
CA MET A 48 -3.81 -4.37 9.31
C MET A 48 -4.98 -4.96 10.13
N PRO A 49 -6.21 -5.13 9.58
CA PRO A 49 -7.30 -5.77 10.31
C PRO A 49 -7.03 -7.21 10.75
N TYR A 50 -6.08 -7.91 10.12
CA TYR A 50 -5.82 -9.33 10.38
C TYR A 50 -4.70 -9.59 11.40
N MET A 51 -4.08 -8.54 11.95
CA MET A 51 -2.94 -8.69 12.88
C MET A 51 -3.32 -9.46 14.16
N ASP A 52 -4.52 -9.20 14.70
CA ASP A 52 -5.04 -9.92 15.86
C ASP A 52 -5.44 -11.36 15.50
N GLU A 53 -5.92 -11.57 14.28
CA GLU A 53 -6.29 -12.88 13.77
C GLU A 53 -5.07 -13.80 13.64
N LEU A 54 -3.94 -13.31 13.10
CA LEU A 54 -2.68 -14.07 13.03
C LEU A 54 -2.28 -14.64 14.41
N LYS A 55 -2.36 -13.80 15.45
CA LYS A 55 -2.06 -14.22 16.82
C LYS A 55 -3.09 -15.21 17.38
N ALA A 56 -4.36 -15.04 17.05
CA ALA A 56 -5.41 -15.96 17.46
C ALA A 56 -5.24 -17.34 16.81
N LEU A 57 -4.96 -17.36 15.50
CA LEU A 57 -4.66 -18.59 14.75
C LEU A 57 -3.43 -19.29 15.30
N LYS A 58 -2.34 -18.56 15.58
CA LYS A 58 -1.12 -19.13 16.20
C LYS A 58 -1.44 -19.88 17.49
N ARG A 59 -2.18 -19.23 18.41
CA ARG A 59 -2.58 -19.87 19.68
C ARG A 59 -3.46 -21.09 19.46
N LYS A 60 -4.39 -21.02 18.52
CA LYS A 60 -5.32 -22.12 18.24
C LYS A 60 -4.60 -23.31 17.58
N VAL A 61 -3.72 -23.08 16.62
CA VAL A 61 -2.89 -24.11 15.97
C VAL A 61 -2.10 -24.90 17.01
N LEU A 62 -1.41 -24.21 17.92
CA LEU A 62 -0.65 -24.87 18.98
C LEU A 62 -1.56 -25.63 19.96
N ALA A 63 -2.67 -25.03 20.40
CA ALA A 63 -3.60 -25.67 21.32
C ALA A 63 -4.26 -26.94 20.72
N ASP A 64 -4.68 -26.88 19.45
CA ASP A 64 -5.29 -28.01 18.74
C ASP A 64 -4.27 -29.15 18.56
N ALA A 65 -2.98 -28.83 18.35
CA ALA A 65 -1.91 -29.83 18.27
C ALA A 65 -1.58 -30.46 19.63
N GLU A 66 -1.54 -29.66 20.71
CA GLU A 66 -1.33 -30.15 22.08
C GLU A 66 -2.46 -31.06 22.56
N SER A 67 -3.72 -30.76 22.20
CA SER A 67 -4.89 -31.56 22.55
C SER A 67 -5.08 -32.81 21.67
N GLY A 68 -4.38 -32.89 20.53
CA GLY A 68 -4.57 -33.93 19.52
C GLY A 68 -5.89 -33.80 18.75
N GLU A 69 -6.54 -32.64 18.80
CA GLU A 69 -7.78 -32.33 18.08
C GLU A 69 -7.51 -31.71 16.70
N GLY A 70 -6.28 -31.22 16.48
CA GLY A 70 -5.82 -30.60 15.25
C GLY A 70 -5.42 -31.61 14.16
N PRO A 71 -5.46 -31.20 12.88
CA PRO A 71 -5.04 -32.04 11.76
C PRO A 71 -3.51 -32.11 11.58
N LEU A 72 -2.76 -31.24 12.26
CA LEU A 72 -1.31 -31.12 12.16
C LEU A 72 -0.63 -31.93 13.26
N SER A 73 0.53 -32.50 12.94
CA SER A 73 1.47 -32.96 13.97
C SER A 73 2.03 -31.79 14.78
N ALA A 74 2.64 -32.09 15.94
CA ALA A 74 3.26 -31.05 16.77
C ALA A 74 4.35 -30.26 16.02
N GLU A 75 5.14 -30.93 15.17
CA GLU A 75 6.18 -30.28 14.35
C GLU A 75 5.57 -29.35 13.29
N GLU A 76 4.57 -29.83 12.55
CA GLU A 76 3.86 -29.01 11.53
C GLU A 76 3.12 -27.81 12.16
N ALA A 77 2.60 -27.98 13.37
CA ALA A 77 1.93 -26.91 14.11
C ALA A 77 2.93 -25.83 14.57
N GLU A 78 4.12 -26.20 15.04
CA GLU A 78 5.18 -25.27 15.41
C GLU A 78 5.73 -24.51 14.20
N ASP A 79 5.90 -25.19 13.06
CA ASP A 79 6.31 -24.55 11.81
C ASP A 79 5.27 -23.50 11.35
N LEU A 80 3.98 -23.86 11.37
CA LEU A 80 2.91 -22.92 11.04
C LEU A 80 2.81 -21.77 12.05
N ALA A 81 2.99 -22.05 13.34
CA ALA A 81 3.02 -21.02 14.38
C ALA A 81 4.17 -20.03 14.16
N THR A 82 5.32 -20.52 13.69
CA THR A 82 6.47 -19.69 13.33
C THR A 82 6.19 -18.84 12.08
N GLU A 83 5.54 -19.40 11.06
CA GLU A 83 5.13 -18.64 9.87
C GLU A 83 4.14 -17.51 10.23
N LEU A 84 3.15 -17.80 11.08
CA LEU A 84 2.18 -16.81 11.55
C LEU A 84 2.84 -15.67 12.33
N ASP A 85 3.84 -15.99 13.16
CA ASP A 85 4.61 -15.00 13.92
C ASP A 85 5.51 -14.16 13.00
N ALA A 86 6.18 -14.80 12.04
CA ALA A 86 7.03 -14.12 11.07
C ALA A 86 6.22 -13.15 10.19
N ALA A 87 5.00 -13.54 9.78
CA ALA A 87 4.09 -12.65 9.05
C ALA A 87 3.64 -11.44 9.89
N PHE A 88 3.32 -11.66 11.16
CA PHE A 88 2.99 -10.59 12.11
C PHE A 88 4.18 -9.63 12.26
N ASP A 89 5.35 -10.14 12.61
CA ASP A 89 6.55 -9.33 12.84
C ASP A 89 7.07 -8.64 11.59
N GLY A 90 6.89 -9.26 10.41
CA GLY A 90 7.26 -8.71 9.11
C GLY A 90 6.60 -7.35 8.84
N MET A 91 5.32 -7.20 9.19
CA MET A 91 4.63 -5.92 9.04
C MET A 91 5.23 -4.83 9.94
N PHE A 92 5.52 -5.15 11.20
CA PHE A 92 6.15 -4.19 12.11
C PHE A 92 7.59 -3.88 11.73
N ALA A 93 8.33 -4.85 11.18
CA ALA A 93 9.67 -4.63 10.66
C ALA A 93 9.64 -3.62 9.50
N TRP A 94 8.72 -3.80 8.55
CA TRP A 94 8.52 -2.88 7.45
C TRP A 94 8.12 -1.47 7.95
N MET A 95 7.14 -1.36 8.84
CA MET A 95 6.71 -0.06 9.39
C MET A 95 7.84 0.72 10.09
N ARG A 96 8.76 0.03 10.77
CA ARG A 96 9.92 0.68 11.41
C ARG A 96 10.92 1.24 10.40
N GLN A 97 10.95 0.69 9.19
CA GLN A 97 11.88 1.09 8.13
C GLN A 97 11.26 2.11 7.17
N PHE A 98 9.93 2.12 7.04
CA PHE A 98 9.21 3.03 6.16
C PHE A 98 9.35 4.49 6.63
N LYS A 99 9.76 5.37 5.70
CA LYS A 99 9.91 6.81 5.92
C LYS A 99 8.70 7.52 5.34
N VAL A 100 7.90 8.10 6.22
CA VAL A 100 6.72 8.91 5.84
C VAL A 100 7.13 10.20 5.12
N LYS A 101 8.27 10.78 5.52
CA LYS A 101 8.83 12.00 4.94
C LYS A 101 10.16 11.69 4.25
N ASN A 102 10.36 12.31 3.09
CA ASN A 102 11.55 12.14 2.27
C ASN A 102 12.16 13.50 1.89
N ASP A 103 12.13 14.45 2.83
CA ASP A 103 12.45 15.87 2.60
C ASP A 103 13.90 16.12 2.13
N GLU A 104 14.79 15.14 2.29
CA GLU A 104 16.19 15.17 1.85
C GLU A 104 16.44 14.57 0.46
N MET A 105 15.41 14.01 -0.19
CA MET A 105 15.51 13.29 -1.47
C MET A 105 14.96 14.15 -2.64
N SER A 106 15.53 14.01 -3.83
CA SER A 106 14.94 14.55 -5.05
C SER A 106 13.62 13.83 -5.40
N PRO A 107 12.72 14.44 -6.19
CA PRO A 107 11.49 13.77 -6.62
C PRO A 107 11.74 12.41 -7.31
N GLU A 108 12.82 12.26 -8.06
CA GLU A 108 13.21 11.00 -8.70
C GLU A 108 13.69 9.96 -7.67
N GLU A 109 14.49 10.37 -6.68
CA GLU A 109 14.92 9.50 -5.60
C GLU A 109 13.74 9.04 -4.72
N VAL A 110 12.75 9.91 -4.51
CA VAL A 110 11.50 9.56 -3.80
C VAL A 110 10.70 8.51 -4.59
N GLU A 111 10.60 8.65 -5.90
CA GLU A 111 9.91 7.66 -6.74
C GLU A 111 10.59 6.29 -6.65
N GLU A 112 11.92 6.23 -6.79
CA GLU A 112 12.67 4.97 -6.69
C GLU A 112 12.48 4.33 -5.31
N TYR A 113 12.58 5.14 -4.25
CA TYR A 113 12.32 4.70 -2.88
C TYR A 113 10.92 4.11 -2.72
N LEU A 114 9.88 4.82 -3.18
CA LEU A 114 8.49 4.37 -3.04
C LEU A 114 8.21 3.10 -3.85
N ASN A 115 8.80 2.94 -5.03
CA ASN A 115 8.70 1.70 -5.81
C ASN A 115 9.34 0.51 -5.08
N ASP A 116 10.50 0.71 -4.44
CA ASP A 116 11.13 -0.30 -3.58
C ASP A 116 10.24 -0.63 -2.37
N GLN A 117 9.65 0.38 -1.71
CA GLN A 117 8.73 0.15 -0.59
C GLN A 117 7.45 -0.57 -1.02
N MET A 118 6.92 -0.26 -2.20
CA MET A 118 5.78 -0.97 -2.82
C MET A 118 6.10 -2.46 -3.01
N ALA A 119 7.28 -2.79 -3.54
CA ALA A 119 7.69 -4.18 -3.69
C ALA A 119 7.79 -4.90 -2.33
N LYS A 120 8.38 -4.24 -1.32
CA LYS A 120 8.52 -4.80 0.04
C LYS A 120 7.18 -5.01 0.73
N VAL A 121 6.28 -4.02 0.70
CA VAL A 121 4.98 -4.14 1.37
C VAL A 121 4.10 -5.21 0.70
N ARG A 122 4.22 -5.41 -0.62
CA ARG A 122 3.53 -6.50 -1.33
C ARG A 122 4.02 -7.88 -0.89
N VAL A 123 5.31 -8.04 -0.63
CA VAL A 123 5.86 -9.30 -0.07
C VAL A 123 5.30 -9.53 1.34
N VAL A 124 5.26 -8.50 2.18
CA VAL A 124 4.65 -8.59 3.53
C VAL A 124 3.17 -8.96 3.42
N HIS A 125 2.43 -8.32 2.52
CA HIS A 125 1.03 -8.64 2.25
C HIS A 125 0.85 -10.12 1.83
N GLU A 126 1.66 -10.62 0.91
CA GLU A 126 1.61 -12.03 0.48
C GLU A 126 1.91 -12.99 1.66
N GLN A 127 2.91 -12.67 2.49
CA GLN A 127 3.25 -13.47 3.66
C GLN A 127 2.09 -13.55 4.66
N ILE A 128 1.43 -12.41 4.93
CA ILE A 128 0.27 -12.35 5.83
C ILE A 128 -0.90 -13.14 5.26
N THR A 129 -1.28 -12.89 4.00
CA THR A 129 -2.43 -13.56 3.38
C THR A 129 -2.22 -15.07 3.27
N ARG A 130 -1.01 -15.52 2.93
CA ARG A 130 -0.66 -16.94 2.94
C ARG A 130 -0.71 -17.55 4.34
N ALA A 131 -0.15 -16.88 5.35
CA ALA A 131 -0.15 -17.38 6.72
C ALA A 131 -1.58 -17.46 7.29
N LEU A 132 -2.42 -16.47 7.01
CA LEU A 132 -3.85 -16.49 7.35
C LEU A 132 -4.56 -17.68 6.73
N GLN A 133 -4.38 -17.91 5.42
CA GLN A 133 -4.99 -19.05 4.75
C GLN A 133 -4.60 -20.37 5.42
N LYS A 134 -3.30 -20.63 5.60
CA LYS A 134 -2.82 -21.85 6.26
C LYS A 134 -3.36 -22.00 7.69
N GLY A 135 -3.37 -20.92 8.46
CA GLY A 135 -3.90 -20.91 9.82
C GLY A 135 -5.39 -21.22 9.88
N ARG A 136 -6.20 -20.63 8.98
CA ARG A 136 -7.64 -20.89 8.93
C ARG A 136 -7.95 -22.32 8.47
N GLU A 137 -7.21 -22.84 7.50
CA GLU A 137 -7.31 -24.23 7.04
C GLU A 137 -6.99 -25.21 8.19
N ALA A 138 -5.88 -24.99 8.90
CA ALA A 138 -5.44 -25.83 10.02
C ALA A 138 -6.42 -25.83 11.20
N THR A 139 -7.10 -24.71 11.44
CA THR A 139 -8.01 -24.53 12.58
C THR A 139 -9.49 -24.77 12.24
N GLY A 140 -9.80 -25.06 10.98
CA GLY A 140 -11.17 -25.20 10.48
C GLY A 140 -11.98 -23.90 10.46
N SER A 141 -11.32 -22.74 10.61
CA SER A 141 -11.97 -21.43 10.71
C SER A 141 -12.53 -20.93 9.36
N ASP A 142 -12.11 -21.50 8.23
CA ASP A 142 -12.62 -21.15 6.89
C ASP A 142 -14.07 -21.58 6.66
N LYS A 143 -14.60 -22.55 7.44
CA LYS A 143 -15.95 -23.11 7.23
C LYS A 143 -17.07 -22.38 7.99
N ALA A 144 -16.75 -21.32 8.73
CA ALA A 144 -17.73 -20.64 9.58
C ALA A 144 -18.48 -19.46 8.90
N ASN A 145 -18.08 -19.05 7.68
CA ASN A 145 -18.66 -17.88 6.99
C ASN A 145 -19.00 -18.13 5.50
N SER A 146 -19.27 -19.38 5.09
CA SER A 146 -19.86 -19.69 3.76
C SER A 146 -21.31 -20.12 3.87
#